data_AF-A0A1F5DRB9-F1
#
_entry.id   AF-A0A1F5DRB9-F1
#
_cell.length_a   1.000
_cell.length_b   1.000
_cell.length_c   1.000
_cell.angle_alpha   90.00
_cell.angle_beta   90.00
_cell.angle_gamma   90.00
#
_symmetry.space_group_name_H-M   'P 1'
#
loop_
_entity.id
_entity.type
_entity.pdbx_description
1 polymer ?
#
loop_
_entity_poly.entity_id
_entity_poly.type
_entity_poly.pdbx_seq_one_letter_code
_entity_poly.pdbx_strand_id
1 'polypeptide(L)'
;MATIDLIGLIQSLPPEILAHIYGISALMVIGLAYKLFSRYIDRAGERLEIDSHGMNSIRLVVRVVTIILAASVLFTVYQLPTDLFVGGSALVGAIVGFGSS
;
A
#
# COMPACT_ATOMS: atom_id res chain seq x y z
N MET A 1 -20.69 -22.71 -29.89
CA MET A 1 -19.53 -22.18 -29.16
C MET A 1 -20.04 -21.61 -27.84
N ALA A 2 -19.75 -22.26 -26.72
CA ALA A 2 -20.12 -21.74 -25.41
C ALA A 2 -19.23 -20.53 -25.10
N THR A 3 -19.80 -19.33 -25.19
CA THR A 3 -19.15 -18.13 -24.66
C THR A 3 -19.16 -18.27 -23.14
N ILE A 4 -17.99 -18.54 -22.56
CA ILE A 4 -17.82 -18.52 -21.11
C ILE A 4 -18.10 -17.08 -20.66
N ASP A 5 -19.22 -16.86 -19.99
CA ASP A 5 -19.53 -15.57 -19.38
C ASP A 5 -18.69 -15.43 -18.10
N LEU A 6 -17.46 -14.92 -18.28
CA LEU A 6 -16.49 -14.73 -17.19
C LEU A 6 -17.04 -13.85 -16.07
N ILE A 7 -17.93 -12.89 -16.39
CA ILE A 7 -18.51 -11.99 -15.41
C ILE A 7 -19.56 -12.74 -14.57
N GLY A 8 -20.41 -13.54 -15.22
CA GLY A 8 -21.37 -14.41 -14.53
C GLY A 8 -20.68 -15.45 -13.63
N LEU A 9 -19.54 -16.00 -14.06
CA LEU A 9 -18.76 -16.94 -13.25
C LEU A 9 -18.17 -16.27 -11.99
N ILE A 10 -17.65 -15.05 -12.12
CA ILE A 10 -17.11 -14.29 -10.98
C ILE A 10 -18.22 -13.92 -9.98
N GLN A 11 -19.40 -13.53 -10.47
CA GLN A 11 -20.53 -13.20 -9.59
C GLN A 11 -21.10 -14.40 -8.84
N SER A 12 -20.90 -15.62 -9.35
CA SER A 12 -21.32 -16.86 -8.69
C SER A 12 -20.41 -17.29 -7.55
N LEU A 13 -19.24 -16.64 -7.38
CA LEU A 13 -18.29 -17.00 -6.33
C LEU A 13 -18.75 -16.52 -4.95
N PRO A 14 -18.43 -17.27 -3.88
CA PRO A 14 -18.66 -16.82 -2.52
C PRO A 14 -18.01 -15.46 -2.25
N PRO A 15 -18.64 -14.60 -1.43
CA PRO A 15 -18.12 -13.26 -1.12
C PRO A 15 -16.74 -13.30 -0.46
N GLU A 16 -16.43 -14.37 0.28
CA GLU A 16 -15.12 -14.58 0.90
C GLU A 16 -13.99 -14.73 -0.14
N ILE A 17 -14.24 -15.48 -1.23
CA ILE A 17 -13.27 -15.69 -2.30
C ILE A 17 -13.06 -14.39 -3.07
N LEU A 18 -14.13 -13.63 -3.31
CA LEU A 18 -14.05 -12.32 -3.95
C LEU A 18 -13.20 -11.34 -3.13
N ALA A 19 -13.39 -11.29 -1.80
CA ALA A 19 -12.58 -10.44 -0.92
C ALA A 19 -11.09 -10.77 -1.02
N HIS A 20 -10.73 -12.07 -1.10
CA HIS A 20 -9.34 -12.48 -1.27
C HIS A 20 -8.77 -12.08 -2.63
N ILE A 21 -9.53 -12.25 -3.71
CA ILE A 21 -9.12 -11.83 -5.05
C ILE A 21 -8.90 -10.31 -5.08
N TYR A 22 -9.83 -9.53 -4.51
CA TYR A 22 -9.68 -8.07 -4.41
C TYR A 22 -8.46 -7.69 -3.59
N GLY A 23 -8.24 -8.32 -2.43
CA GLY A 23 -7.07 -8.07 -1.59
C GLY A 23 -5.75 -8.35 -2.31
N ILE A 24 -5.63 -9.51 -2.96
CA ILE A 24 -4.43 -9.88 -3.72
C ILE A 24 -4.19 -8.92 -4.89
N SER A 25 -5.24 -8.61 -5.65
CA SER A 25 -5.13 -7.69 -6.79
C SER A 25 -4.71 -6.28 -6.34
N ALA A 26 -5.26 -5.79 -5.22
CA ALA A 26 -4.89 -4.50 -4.67
C ALA A 26 -3.43 -4.48 -4.19
N LEU A 27 -2.98 -5.52 -3.48
CA LEU A 27 -1.57 -5.64 -3.07
C LEU A 27 -0.63 -5.68 -4.27
N MET A 28 -1.03 -6.35 -5.36
CA MET A 28 -0.25 -6.39 -6.61
C MET A 28 -0.11 -4.98 -7.21
N VAL A 29 -1.21 -4.21 -7.28
CA VAL A 29 -1.21 -2.83 -7.77
C VAL A 29 -0.34 -1.93 -6.89
N ILE A 30 -0.45 -2.04 -5.56
CA ILE A 30 0.36 -1.27 -4.62
C ILE A 30 1.85 -1.62 -4.76
N GLY A 31 2.19 -2.90 -4.90
CA GLY A 31 3.56 -3.34 -5.13
C GLY A 31 4.15 -2.81 -6.44
N LEU A 32 3.36 -2.79 -7.51
CA LEU A 32 3.73 -2.16 -8.79
C LEU A 32 3.95 -0.66 -8.64
N ALA A 33 3.03 0.04 -7.98
CA ALA A 33 3.13 1.47 -7.71
C ALA A 33 4.41 1.78 -6.92
N TYR A 34 4.66 1.05 -5.84
CA TYR A 34 5.89 1.18 -5.05
C TYR A 34 7.14 1.01 -5.90
N LYS A 35 7.21 -0.05 -6.72
CA LYS A 35 8.36 -0.29 -7.59
C LYS A 35 8.58 0.84 -8.59
N LEU A 36 7.50 1.41 -9.13
CA LEU A 36 7.58 2.58 -10.00
C LEU A 36 8.08 3.81 -9.24
N PHE A 37 7.47 4.14 -8.10
CA PHE A 37 7.89 5.27 -7.27
C PHE A 37 9.35 5.17 -6.83
N SER A 38 9.81 4.01 -6.37
CA SER A 38 11.22 3.81 -6.00
C SER A 38 12.16 4.13 -7.16
N ARG A 39 11.85 3.65 -8.38
CA ARG A 39 12.65 3.96 -9.57
C ARG A 39 12.63 5.43 -9.94
N TYR A 40 11.49 6.10 -9.77
CA TYR A 40 11.38 7.54 -10.02
C TYR A 40 12.19 8.34 -9.01
N ILE A 41 12.14 7.95 -7.73
CA ILE A 41 12.89 8.60 -6.65
C ILE A 41 14.39 8.49 -6.87
N ASP A 42 14.87 7.29 -7.24
CA ASP A 42 16.29 7.08 -7.52
C ASP A 42 16.77 8.02 -8.64
N ARG A 43 16.03 8.07 -9.76
CA ARG A 43 16.32 8.98 -10.88
C ARG A 43 16.21 10.46 -10.51
N ALA A 44 15.24 10.81 -9.67
CA ALA A 44 15.03 12.20 -9.27
C ALA A 44 16.13 12.67 -8.31
N GLY A 45 16.54 11.83 -7.36
CA GLY A 45 17.58 12.19 -6.41
C GLY A 45 18.98 12.20 -7.01
N GLU A 46 19.26 11.41 -8.06
CA GLU A 46 20.47 11.59 -8.89
C GLU A 46 20.49 12.97 -9.57
N ARG A 47 19.35 13.44 -10.09
CA ARG A 47 19.24 14.76 -10.74
C ARG A 47 19.31 15.93 -9.76
N LEU A 48 18.93 15.70 -8.51
CA LEU A 48 18.89 16.73 -7.46
C LEU A 48 20.13 16.70 -6.57
N GLU A 49 21.14 15.89 -6.90
CA GLU A 49 22.38 15.70 -6.13
C GLU A 49 22.12 15.41 -4.63
N ILE A 50 21.05 14.66 -4.34
CA ILE A 50 20.71 14.32 -2.96
C ILE A 50 21.74 13.32 -2.43
N ASP A 51 22.35 13.64 -1.29
CA ASP A 51 23.30 12.75 -0.63
C ASP A 51 22.66 11.39 -0.30
N SER A 52 23.50 10.37 -0.25
CA SER A 52 23.18 8.98 0.11
C SER A 52 22.30 8.87 1.37
N HIS A 53 22.55 9.71 2.38
CA HIS A 53 21.75 9.74 3.60
C HIS A 53 20.31 10.24 3.34
N GLY A 54 20.16 11.34 2.59
CA GLY A 54 18.85 11.89 2.22
C GLY A 54 18.04 10.93 1.36
N MET A 55 18.69 10.26 0.40
CA MET A 55 18.04 9.27 -0.45
C MET A 55 17.48 8.09 0.36
N ASN A 56 18.24 7.61 1.33
CA ASN A 56 17.81 6.51 2.19
C ASN A 56 16.59 6.92 3.04
N SER A 57 16.60 8.14 3.59
CA SER A 57 15.46 8.67 4.34
C SER A 57 14.19 8.77 3.49
N ILE A 58 14.28 9.30 2.26
CA ILE A 58 13.14 9.36 1.33
C ILE A 58 12.61 7.96 1.03
N ARG A 59 13.51 7.01 0.74
CA ARG A 59 13.13 5.62 0.46
C ARG A 59 12.43 4.97 1.66
N LEU A 60 12.89 5.27 2.88
CA LEU A 60 12.27 4.78 4.10
C LEU A 60 10.86 5.36 4.29
N VAL A 61 10.68 6.66 4.07
CA VAL A 61 9.35 7.31 4.12
C VAL A 61 8.41 6.69 3.11
N VAL A 62 8.83 6.52 1.85
CA VAL A 62 8.00 5.91 0.80
C VAL A 62 7.63 4.48 1.15
N ARG A 63 8.55 3.72 1.75
CA ARG A 63 8.28 2.37 2.22
C ARG A 63 7.23 2.35 3.33
N VAL A 64 7.35 3.24 4.31
CA VAL A 64 6.39 3.36 5.42
C VAL A 64 5.00 3.75 4.89
N VAL A 65 4.92 4.77 4.03
CA VAL A 65 3.65 5.20 3.40
C VAL A 65 3.02 4.06 2.60
N THR A 66 3.82 3.30 1.85
CA THR A 66 3.32 2.14 1.09
C THR A 66 2.75 1.06 2.00
N ILE A 67 3.41 0.75 3.11
CA ILE A 67 2.93 -0.22 4.10
C ILE A 67 1.61 0.25 4.71
N ILE A 68 1.50 1.53 5.06
CA ILE A 68 0.27 2.11 5.62
C ILE A 68 -0.88 2.01 4.61
N LEU A 69 -0.64 2.32 3.34
CA LEU A 69 -1.64 2.20 2.28
C LEU A 69 -2.07 0.74 2.08
N ALA A 70 -1.11 -0.20 2.02
CA ALA A 70 -1.41 -1.62 1.90
C ALA A 70 -2.26 -2.13 3.06
N ALA A 71 -1.89 -1.78 4.29
CA ALA A 71 -2.64 -2.14 5.48
C ALA A 71 -4.04 -1.52 5.48
N SER A 72 -4.18 -0.24 5.12
CA SER A 72 -5.48 0.44 5.03
C SER A 72 -6.43 -0.25 4.04
N VAL A 73 -5.91 -0.63 2.88
CA VAL A 73 -6.70 -1.34 1.86
C VAL A 73 -7.10 -2.72 2.35
N LEU A 74 -6.20 -3.47 2.99
CA LEU A 74 -6.54 -4.76 3.58
C LEU A 74 -7.63 -4.63 4.65
N PHE A 75 -7.52 -3.65 5.55
CA PHE A 75 -8.54 -3.40 6.56
C PHE A 75 -9.90 -3.10 5.93
N THR A 76 -9.92 -2.34 4.84
CA THR A 76 -11.16 -2.04 4.11
C THR A 76 -11.74 -3.29 3.43
N VAL A 77 -10.92 -4.08 2.74
CA VAL A 77 -11.34 -5.29 2.03
C VAL A 77 -11.91 -6.34 2.99
N TYR A 78 -11.29 -6.48 4.16
CA TYR A 78 -11.71 -7.43 5.19
C TYR A 78 -12.70 -6.83 6.20
N GLN A 79 -13.19 -5.61 5.97
CA GLN A 79 -14.12 -4.88 6.85
C GLN A 79 -13.67 -4.83 8.32
N LEU A 80 -12.35 -4.75 8.52
CA LEU A 80 -11.76 -4.57 9.84
C LEU A 80 -11.96 -3.11 10.29
N PRO A 81 -12.10 -2.86 11.60
CA PRO A 81 -12.26 -1.51 12.13
C PRO A 81 -11.04 -0.64 11.80
N THR A 82 -11.24 0.30 10.87
CA THR A 82 -10.20 1.24 10.41
C THR A 82 -9.87 2.29 11.47
N ASP A 83 -10.79 2.58 12.39
CA ASP A 83 -10.57 3.54 13.49
C ASP A 83 -9.39 3.14 14.38
N LEU A 84 -9.24 1.84 14.66
CA LEU A 84 -8.11 1.31 15.43
C LEU A 84 -6.79 1.44 14.67
N PHE A 85 -6.81 1.25 13.35
CA PHE A 85 -5.64 1.39 12.52
C PHE A 85 -5.20 2.86 12.41
N VAL A 86 -6.13 3.76 12.11
CA VAL A 86 -5.88 5.20 12.00
C VAL A 86 -5.42 5.75 13.35
N GLY A 87 -6.14 5.46 14.44
CA GLY A 87 -5.79 5.90 15.78
C GLY A 87 -4.44 5.36 16.26
N GLY A 88 -4.15 4.07 16.02
CA GLY A 88 -2.87 3.46 16.35
C GLY A 88 -1.70 4.07 15.55
N SER A 89 -1.90 4.28 14.25
CA SER A 89 -0.89 4.91 13.40
C SER A 89 -0.61 6.36 13.79
N ALA A 90 -1.63 7.11 14.22
CA ALA A 90 -1.49 8.48 14.72
C ALA A 90 -0.69 8.53 16.03
N LEU A 91 -0.93 7.59 16.95
CA LEU A 91 -0.15 7.45 18.18
C LEU A 91 1.33 7.14 17.90
N VAL A 92 1.60 6.16 17.03
CA VAL A 92 2.98 5.85 16.63
C VAL A 92 3.64 7.05 15.96
N GLY A 93 2.93 7.74 15.07
CA GLY A 93 3.40 8.96 14.42
C GLY A 93 3.70 10.08 15.43
N ALA A 94 2.84 10.28 16.43
CA ALA A 94 3.06 11.26 17.49
C ALA A 94 4.29 10.92 18.35
N ILE A 95 4.46 9.65 18.73
CA ILE A 95 5.64 9.19 19.49
C ILE A 95 6.92 9.43 18.70
N VAL A 96 6.94 9.06 17.41
CA VAL A 96 8.10 9.30 16.55
C VAL A 96 8.36 10.79 16.37
N GLY A 97 7.30 11.59 16.18
CA GLY A 97 7.40 13.05 16.01
C GLY A 97 7.96 13.77 17.24
N PHE A 98 7.45 13.45 18.44
CA PHE A 98 7.94 14.03 19.70
C PHE A 98 9.30 13.46 20.12
N GLY A 99 9.61 12.20 19.79
CA GLY A 99 10.90 11.58 20.13
C GLY A 99 12.06 11.97 19.21
N SER A 100 11.77 12.59 18.06
CA SER A 100 12.78 13.02 17.07
C SER A 100 13.25 14.48 17.27
N SER A 101 12.65 15.24 18.19
CA SER A 101 13.06 16.62 18.55
C SER A 101 14.07 16.62 19.68
#